data_AF-A0A252D1P6-F1
#
_entry.id   AF-A0A252D1P6-F1
#
_cell.length_a   1.000
_cell.length_b   1.000
_cell.length_c   1.000
_cell.angle_alpha   90.00
_cell.angle_beta   90.00
_cell.angle_gamma   90.00
#
_symmetry.space_group_name_H-M   'P 1'
#
loop_
_entity.id
_entity.type
_entity.pdbx_description
1 polymer ?
#
loop_
_entity_poly.entity_id
_entity_poly.type
_entity_poly.pdbx_seq_one_letter_code
_entity_poly.pdbx_strand_id
1 'polypeptide(L)'
;MNKSNTELLKTTVEWKNIPWRNIERVVFKLQKRIFKAAQRGDHRAVRRLQKTLMKSWSAKVLAVRRVTQDNQGKKTAGIDGVKSLTPQKRLELVDQLRLTDKAKPVRRVWIDKPSKTEKRPLGIPTMNDRATQALVKAALEPEWEAKFEPDSYGFRPGRSCHDAIGAIFIAIRLKPKYVLDADIAKCFDRINHDALLRKLNTFPTIRRQIRAWLKAGVIDWSTESKSSYTPTSEGTPQGGVLSPLLANIALHGMENRIKQYAETLPTRAGYGKKANRGSLSLIRYADDFVILHEDKAVVQRCQQIIIDWLKDMGLELKPEKTRLSHTLIEESGNVGFDFLGFHIQQYKVGKFSSKQGFKTIITPSKKALKEHTNKVGNIIEQHKNAPKEALIARLNPVITGWCNYYKTVCSQDTFEMADFVTFHQLFGWADKRHRSKKAAAEWKKSGTRNWVFASNDGQELKQHDATPITRHVKVRGDKSPYDGDWVYWSKRRGEYPGTMPLLADLLKSQTGKCSHCNMYFTSESLIEIHHVDGNHKNNKRTNLKAVHRHCHDIIHAEWEPQVWEMRSDDSYQSIP
;
A
#
# COMPACT_ATOMS: atom_id res chain seq x y z
N MET A 1 -36.65 32.05 -3.09
CA MET A 1 -36.08 30.73 -2.78
C MET A 1 -34.68 30.93 -2.20
N ASN A 2 -34.52 30.72 -0.90
CA ASN A 2 -33.27 30.92 -0.17
C ASN A 2 -32.23 29.87 -0.61
N LYS A 3 -31.17 30.35 -1.27
CA LYS A 3 -29.98 29.54 -1.57
C LYS A 3 -29.33 29.12 -0.25
N SER A 4 -28.92 27.86 -0.16
CA SER A 4 -28.24 27.35 1.03
C SER A 4 -26.90 28.06 1.24
N ASN A 5 -26.50 28.31 2.49
CA ASN A 5 -25.19 28.90 2.87
C ASN A 5 -23.96 28.09 2.37
N THR A 6 -24.17 26.95 1.71
CA THR A 6 -23.11 26.14 1.09
C THR A 6 -22.85 26.51 -0.38
N GLU A 7 -23.75 27.25 -1.03
CA GLU A 7 -23.61 27.66 -2.44
C GLU A 7 -22.97 29.05 -2.63
N LEU A 8 -22.80 29.83 -1.55
CA LEU A 8 -22.24 31.19 -1.59
C LEU A 8 -20.70 31.25 -1.66
N LEU A 9 -20.01 30.11 -1.53
CA LEU A 9 -18.59 30.00 -1.83
C LEU A 9 -18.36 29.76 -3.34
N LYS A 10 -18.91 30.63 -4.20
CA LYS A 10 -18.42 30.77 -5.57
C LYS A 10 -17.08 31.51 -5.48
N THR A 11 -16.05 30.76 -5.11
CA THR A 11 -14.75 31.28 -4.74
C THR A 11 -13.91 31.59 -5.98
N THR A 12 -13.65 32.87 -6.20
CA THR A 12 -12.47 33.46 -6.86
C THR A 12 -11.16 33.13 -6.12
N VAL A 13 -11.05 31.91 -5.59
CA VAL A 13 -9.92 31.48 -4.77
C VAL A 13 -8.99 30.70 -5.67
N GLU A 14 -7.79 31.22 -5.89
CA GLU A 14 -6.72 30.48 -6.54
C GLU A 14 -6.52 29.13 -5.84
N TRP A 15 -6.22 28.07 -6.58
CA TRP A 15 -6.06 26.70 -6.05
C TRP A 15 -5.15 26.61 -4.81
N LYS A 16 -4.17 27.52 -4.70
CA LYS A 16 -3.25 27.65 -3.58
C LYS A 16 -3.94 28.08 -2.28
N ASN A 17 -4.94 28.96 -2.38
CA ASN A 17 -5.63 29.60 -1.25
C ASN A 17 -6.83 28.79 -0.74
N ILE A 18 -7.06 27.59 -1.28
CA ILE A 18 -8.14 26.70 -0.85
C ILE A 18 -7.92 26.28 0.61
N PRO A 19 -8.92 26.41 1.52
CA PRO A 19 -8.79 26.02 2.91
C PRO A 19 -8.88 24.50 3.09
N TRP A 20 -7.81 23.79 2.70
CA TRP A 20 -7.72 22.32 2.68
C TRP A 20 -8.11 21.67 4.01
N ARG A 21 -7.69 22.28 5.13
CA ARG A 21 -8.04 21.85 6.50
C ARG A 21 -9.56 21.73 6.68
N ASN A 22 -10.31 22.76 6.29
CA ASN A 22 -11.75 22.81 6.48
C ASN A 22 -12.45 21.83 5.56
N ILE A 23 -12.00 21.74 4.32
CA ILE A 23 -12.50 20.80 3.30
C ILE A 23 -12.35 19.35 3.77
N GLU A 24 -11.16 18.95 4.21
CA GLU A 24 -10.89 17.59 4.71
C GLU A 24 -11.76 17.26 5.92
N ARG A 25 -11.93 18.22 6.87
CA ARG A 25 -12.82 18.03 8.03
C ARG A 25 -14.27 17.84 7.62
N VAL A 26 -14.77 18.61 6.65
CA VAL A 26 -16.15 18.50 6.15
C VAL A 26 -16.39 17.14 5.50
N VAL A 27 -15.47 16.71 4.64
CA VAL A 27 -15.57 15.42 3.95
C VAL A 27 -15.47 14.27 4.95
N PHE A 28 -14.52 14.30 5.86
CA PHE A 28 -14.37 13.28 6.90
C PHE A 28 -15.61 13.18 7.81
N LYS A 29 -16.22 14.31 8.19
CA LYS A 29 -17.49 14.31 8.96
C LYS A 29 -18.60 13.56 8.23
N LEU A 30 -18.72 13.75 6.91
CA LEU A 30 -19.69 13.00 6.09
C LEU A 30 -19.33 11.52 6.01
N GLN A 31 -18.05 11.18 5.78
CA GLN A 31 -17.58 9.79 5.73
C GLN A 31 -17.82 9.04 7.05
N LYS A 32 -17.52 9.68 8.20
CA LYS A 32 -17.81 9.13 9.53
C LYS A 32 -19.32 8.89 9.74
N ARG A 33 -20.18 9.78 9.24
CA ARG A 33 -21.64 9.59 9.29
C ARG A 33 -22.09 8.42 8.40
N ILE A 34 -21.50 8.27 7.21
CA ILE A 34 -21.75 7.12 6.32
C ILE A 34 -21.36 5.82 7.02
N PHE A 35 -20.16 5.78 7.61
CA PHE A 35 -19.65 4.63 8.36
C PHE A 35 -20.59 4.24 9.51
N LYS A 36 -20.97 5.20 10.38
CA LYS A 36 -21.92 4.95 11.48
C LYS A 36 -23.32 4.53 11.00
N ALA A 37 -23.80 5.08 9.89
CA ALA A 37 -25.08 4.67 9.31
C ALA A 37 -25.02 3.23 8.77
N ALA A 38 -23.91 2.86 8.13
CA ALA A 38 -23.67 1.51 7.64
C ALA A 38 -23.57 0.49 8.78
N GLN A 39 -22.88 0.82 9.88
CA GLN A 39 -22.82 -0.04 11.08
C GLN A 39 -24.21 -0.33 11.68
N ARG A 40 -25.14 0.63 11.59
CA ARG A 40 -26.52 0.47 12.07
C ARG A 40 -27.45 -0.24 11.06
N GLY A 41 -26.96 -0.59 9.87
CA GLY A 41 -27.80 -1.16 8.81
C GLY A 41 -28.77 -0.17 8.15
N ASP A 42 -28.65 1.14 8.40
CA ASP A 42 -29.54 2.15 7.83
C ASP A 42 -29.13 2.49 6.38
N HIS A 43 -29.55 1.63 5.45
CA HIS A 43 -29.27 1.80 4.03
C HIS A 43 -29.83 3.11 3.46
N ARG A 44 -30.97 3.60 3.96
CA ARG A 44 -31.57 4.86 3.46
C ARG A 44 -30.69 6.06 3.82
N ALA A 45 -30.21 6.13 5.06
CA ALA A 45 -29.31 7.19 5.49
C ALA A 45 -27.95 7.12 4.78
N VAL A 46 -27.38 5.92 4.62
CA VAL A 46 -26.12 5.72 3.87
C VAL A 46 -26.24 6.31 2.46
N ARG A 47 -27.29 5.93 1.72
CA ARG A 47 -27.49 6.39 0.33
C ARG A 47 -27.70 7.90 0.26
N ARG A 48 -28.43 8.49 1.22
CA ARG A 48 -28.63 9.95 1.31
C ARG A 48 -27.30 10.67 1.53
N LEU A 49 -26.50 10.22 2.50
CA LEU A 49 -25.20 10.82 2.84
C LEU A 49 -24.18 10.67 1.71
N GLN A 50 -24.15 9.53 1.02
CA GLN A 50 -23.31 9.32 -0.17
C GLN A 50 -23.65 10.32 -1.28
N LYS A 51 -24.94 10.53 -1.56
CA LYS A 51 -25.39 11.55 -2.53
C LYS A 51 -24.99 12.96 -2.09
N THR A 52 -25.13 13.29 -0.81
CA THR A 52 -24.68 14.58 -0.26
C THR A 52 -23.17 14.76 -0.41
N LEU A 53 -22.36 13.74 -0.09
CA LEU A 53 -20.91 13.78 -0.23
C LEU A 53 -20.50 14.02 -1.68
N MET A 54 -21.06 13.27 -2.62
CA MET A 54 -20.73 13.40 -4.05
C MET A 54 -21.13 14.75 -4.66
N LYS A 55 -22.18 15.38 -4.14
CA LYS A 55 -22.61 16.73 -4.57
C LYS A 55 -21.78 17.84 -3.93
N SER A 56 -21.10 17.58 -2.81
CA SER A 56 -20.31 18.56 -2.08
C SER A 56 -19.10 19.00 -2.90
N TRP A 57 -18.94 20.32 -3.06
CA TRP A 57 -17.76 20.91 -3.67
C TRP A 57 -16.47 20.46 -2.96
N SER A 58 -16.49 20.41 -1.62
CA SER A 58 -15.36 19.94 -0.80
C SER A 58 -14.88 18.53 -1.20
N ALA A 59 -15.80 17.60 -1.46
CA ALA A 59 -15.43 16.23 -1.86
C ALA A 59 -14.85 16.18 -3.28
N LYS A 60 -15.40 16.97 -4.21
CA LYS A 60 -14.92 17.07 -5.59
C LYS A 60 -13.50 17.64 -5.65
N VAL A 61 -13.24 18.72 -4.92
CA VAL A 61 -11.92 19.34 -4.85
C VAL A 61 -10.87 18.37 -4.29
N LEU A 62 -11.19 17.63 -3.21
CA LEU A 62 -10.26 16.61 -2.70
C LEU A 62 -10.01 15.47 -3.68
N ALA A 63 -11.05 15.03 -4.41
CA ALA A 63 -10.90 13.99 -5.42
C ALA A 63 -9.95 14.43 -6.55
N VAL A 64 -10.07 15.67 -7.02
CA VAL A 64 -9.16 16.24 -8.02
C VAL A 64 -7.75 16.42 -7.45
N ARG A 65 -7.60 16.92 -6.23
CA ARG A 65 -6.30 17.07 -5.55
C ARG A 65 -5.57 15.73 -5.44
N ARG A 66 -6.28 14.69 -4.98
CA ARG A 66 -5.71 13.36 -4.79
C ARG A 66 -5.10 12.81 -6.08
N VAL A 67 -5.78 12.98 -7.20
CA VAL A 67 -5.34 12.48 -8.51
C VAL A 67 -4.23 13.33 -9.12
N THR A 68 -4.28 14.66 -8.93
CA THR A 68 -3.36 15.60 -9.59
C THR A 68 -2.10 15.88 -8.79
N GLN A 69 -2.12 15.78 -7.47
CA GLN A 69 -1.02 16.19 -6.59
C GLN A 69 -0.51 15.08 -5.67
N ASP A 70 -1.40 14.30 -5.05
CA ASP A 70 -1.00 13.36 -3.99
C ASP A 70 -0.58 11.98 -4.51
N ASN A 71 -1.23 11.48 -5.56
CA ASN A 71 -0.94 10.15 -6.09
C ASN A 71 0.48 10.07 -6.72
N GLN A 72 1.20 8.98 -6.44
CA GLN A 72 2.53 8.73 -7.01
C GLN A 72 2.50 8.66 -8.56
N GLY A 73 1.41 8.15 -9.14
CA GLY A 73 1.16 8.11 -10.59
C GLY A 73 0.58 9.39 -11.20
N LYS A 74 0.68 10.55 -10.52
CA LYS A 74 0.07 11.82 -10.99
C LYS A 74 0.56 12.25 -12.38
N LYS A 75 1.81 11.97 -12.73
CA LYS A 75 2.43 12.35 -14.00
C LYS A 75 2.08 11.39 -15.16
N THR A 76 1.36 10.31 -14.89
CA THR A 76 1.04 9.31 -15.91
C THR A 76 -0.26 9.68 -16.63
N ALA A 77 -0.16 9.93 -17.94
CA ALA A 77 -1.30 10.25 -18.78
C ALA A 77 -2.17 9.02 -19.08
N GLY A 78 -3.48 9.26 -19.24
CA GLY A 78 -4.40 8.30 -19.83
C GLY A 78 -4.35 8.33 -21.35
N ILE A 79 -5.42 7.91 -22.01
CA ILE A 79 -5.53 7.96 -23.47
C ILE A 79 -5.58 9.40 -24.03
N ASP A 80 -5.91 10.37 -23.19
CA ASP A 80 -6.04 11.80 -23.53
C ASP A 80 -4.71 12.56 -23.51
N GLY A 81 -3.60 11.90 -23.18
CA GLY A 81 -2.27 12.52 -23.16
C GLY A 81 -2.02 13.52 -22.03
N VAL A 82 -3.02 13.81 -21.18
CA VAL A 82 -2.92 14.84 -20.15
C VAL A 82 -2.12 14.33 -18.94
N LYS A 83 -0.92 14.90 -18.73
CA LYS A 83 0.02 14.52 -17.65
C LYS A 83 -0.09 15.41 -16.40
N SER A 84 -0.54 16.65 -16.54
CA SER A 84 -0.67 17.61 -15.45
C SER A 84 -1.73 18.67 -15.78
N LEU A 85 -2.30 19.28 -14.75
CA LEU A 85 -3.24 20.41 -14.87
C LEU A 85 -2.66 21.65 -14.21
N THR A 86 -2.92 22.81 -14.80
CA THR A 86 -2.74 24.11 -14.15
C THR A 86 -3.79 24.30 -13.04
N PRO A 87 -3.55 25.17 -12.05
CA PRO A 87 -4.53 25.53 -11.01
C PRO A 87 -5.95 25.82 -11.55
N GLN A 88 -6.06 26.63 -12.61
CA GLN A 88 -7.34 26.98 -13.24
C GLN A 88 -8.04 25.76 -13.84
N LYS A 89 -7.32 24.93 -14.62
CA LYS A 89 -7.88 23.70 -15.19
C LYS A 89 -8.30 22.68 -14.14
N ARG A 90 -7.73 22.72 -12.92
CA ARG A 90 -8.18 21.88 -11.81
C ARG A 90 -9.52 22.35 -11.27
N LEU A 91 -9.75 23.65 -11.14
CA LEU A 91 -11.04 24.21 -10.72
C LEU A 91 -12.12 23.91 -11.76
N GLU A 92 -11.83 24.08 -13.05
CA GLU A 92 -12.72 23.69 -14.13
C GLU A 92 -13.10 22.21 -14.05
N LEU A 93 -12.12 21.34 -13.79
CA LEU A 93 -12.37 19.91 -13.60
C LEU A 93 -13.29 19.64 -12.39
N VAL A 94 -13.14 20.38 -11.29
CA VAL A 94 -14.03 20.26 -10.11
C VAL A 94 -15.48 20.56 -10.47
N ASP A 95 -15.73 21.61 -11.26
CA ASP A 95 -17.07 22.03 -11.64
C ASP A 95 -17.72 21.06 -12.64
N GLN A 96 -16.89 20.47 -13.51
CA GLN A 96 -17.30 19.47 -14.49
C GLN A 96 -17.45 18.06 -13.88
N LEU A 97 -16.93 17.81 -12.66
CA LEU A 97 -16.92 16.48 -12.05
C LEU A 97 -18.35 16.01 -11.73
N ARG A 98 -18.85 15.07 -12.55
CA ARG A 98 -20.20 14.52 -12.50
C ARG A 98 -20.18 13.06 -12.97
N LEU A 99 -21.14 12.27 -12.48
CA LEU A 99 -21.38 10.93 -13.03
C LEU A 99 -22.18 11.09 -14.33
N THR A 100 -21.67 10.55 -15.43
CA THR A 100 -22.23 10.70 -16.78
C THR A 100 -22.72 9.38 -17.38
N ASP A 101 -22.58 8.28 -16.64
CA ASP A 101 -22.85 6.90 -17.10
C ASP A 101 -22.03 6.51 -18.35
N LYS A 102 -20.99 7.28 -18.66
CA LYS A 102 -20.03 7.05 -19.75
C LYS A 102 -18.62 6.95 -19.17
N ALA A 103 -17.77 6.21 -19.83
CA ALA A 103 -16.37 6.04 -19.48
C ALA A 103 -15.52 6.05 -20.74
N LYS A 104 -14.33 6.64 -20.68
CA LYS A 104 -13.36 6.54 -21.76
C LYS A 104 -12.54 5.25 -21.61
N PRO A 105 -12.07 4.65 -22.71
CA PRO A 105 -11.16 3.51 -22.65
C PRO A 105 -9.90 3.81 -21.83
N VAL A 106 -9.37 2.78 -21.16
CA VAL A 106 -8.12 2.92 -20.39
C VAL A 106 -6.91 2.66 -21.28
N ARG A 107 -5.80 3.34 -20.99
CA ARG A 107 -4.54 3.13 -21.71
C ARG A 107 -3.77 1.96 -21.10
N ARG A 108 -3.37 0.97 -21.91
CA ARG A 108 -2.53 -0.15 -21.46
C ARG A 108 -1.08 0.30 -21.26
N VAL A 109 -0.49 -0.13 -20.15
CA VAL A 109 0.94 0.02 -19.85
C VAL A 109 1.44 -1.30 -19.28
N TRP A 110 2.52 -1.83 -19.83
CA TRP A 110 3.14 -3.07 -19.38
C TRP A 110 4.21 -2.78 -18.34
N ILE A 111 4.10 -3.40 -17.17
CA ILE A 111 5.07 -3.29 -16.08
C ILE A 111 5.67 -4.67 -15.84
N ASP A 112 6.99 -4.79 -15.84
CA ASP A 112 7.64 -6.08 -15.60
C ASP A 112 7.31 -6.59 -14.19
N LYS A 113 6.94 -7.87 -14.08
CA LYS A 113 6.79 -8.49 -12.76
C LYS A 113 8.17 -8.71 -12.15
N PRO A 114 8.35 -8.46 -10.84
CA PRO A 114 9.59 -8.81 -10.16
C PRO A 114 9.93 -10.29 -10.41
N SER A 115 11.14 -10.55 -10.90
CA SER A 115 11.70 -11.90 -11.06
C SER A 115 10.95 -12.83 -12.03
N LYS A 116 10.11 -12.31 -12.93
CA LYS A 116 9.47 -13.09 -14.00
C LYS A 116 9.56 -12.37 -15.35
N THR A 117 9.64 -13.15 -16.42
CA THR A 117 9.53 -12.65 -17.81
C THR A 117 8.12 -12.12 -18.14
N GLU A 118 7.11 -12.53 -17.37
CA GLU A 118 5.74 -12.05 -17.53
C GLU A 118 5.59 -10.56 -17.15
N LYS A 119 4.94 -9.79 -18.02
CA LYS A 119 4.55 -8.40 -17.73
C LYS A 119 3.16 -8.34 -17.09
N ARG A 120 2.95 -7.39 -16.18
CA ARG A 120 1.66 -7.04 -15.57
C ARG A 120 1.00 -5.93 -16.40
N PRO A 121 -0.23 -6.15 -16.90
CA PRO A 121 -0.92 -5.15 -17.69
C PRO A 121 -1.63 -4.13 -16.79
N LEU A 122 -1.24 -2.86 -16.84
CA LEU A 122 -1.89 -1.75 -16.14
C LEU A 122 -2.79 -0.96 -17.09
N GLY A 123 -4.05 -0.73 -16.73
CA GLY A 123 -4.97 0.19 -17.40
C GLY A 123 -5.00 1.54 -16.69
N ILE A 124 -4.56 2.60 -17.38
CA ILE A 124 -4.49 3.96 -16.84
C ILE A 124 -5.67 4.77 -17.39
N PRO A 125 -6.66 5.14 -16.54
CA PRO A 125 -7.79 5.95 -16.97
C PRO A 125 -7.40 7.41 -17.20
N THR A 126 -8.30 8.15 -17.87
CA THR A 126 -8.17 9.60 -18.01
C THR A 126 -8.19 10.30 -16.65
N MET A 127 -7.71 11.54 -16.58
CA MET A 127 -7.67 12.27 -15.31
C MET A 127 -9.07 12.58 -14.76
N ASN A 128 -10.03 12.86 -15.63
CA ASN A 128 -11.43 13.02 -15.24
C ASN A 128 -12.01 11.70 -14.69
N ASP A 129 -11.75 10.56 -15.33
CA ASP A 129 -12.20 9.26 -14.83
C ASP A 129 -11.54 8.93 -13.49
N ARG A 130 -10.24 9.17 -13.33
CA ARG A 130 -9.53 8.98 -12.05
C ARG A 130 -10.13 9.86 -10.95
N ALA A 131 -10.42 11.13 -11.23
CA ALA A 131 -11.03 12.03 -10.25
C ALA A 131 -12.46 11.58 -9.89
N THR A 132 -13.25 11.15 -10.88
CA THR A 132 -14.62 10.67 -10.64
C THR A 132 -14.61 9.35 -9.87
N GLN A 133 -13.68 8.45 -10.18
CA GLN A 133 -13.43 7.23 -9.40
C GLN A 133 -13.01 7.53 -7.96
N ALA A 134 -12.14 8.53 -7.74
CA ALA A 134 -11.74 8.96 -6.41
C ALA A 134 -12.92 9.51 -5.60
N LEU A 135 -13.82 10.28 -6.24
CA LEU A 135 -15.05 10.78 -5.62
C LEU A 135 -15.99 9.64 -5.23
N VAL A 136 -16.22 8.67 -6.12
CA VAL A 136 -17.04 7.49 -5.84
C VAL A 136 -16.40 6.62 -4.74
N LYS A 137 -15.07 6.45 -4.77
CA LYS A 137 -14.33 5.76 -3.71
C LYS A 137 -14.56 6.43 -2.36
N ALA A 138 -14.45 7.75 -2.27
CA ALA A 138 -14.67 8.49 -1.01
C ALA A 138 -16.08 8.30 -0.42
N ALA A 139 -17.08 8.02 -1.26
CA ALA A 139 -18.45 7.75 -0.84
C ALA A 139 -18.68 6.27 -0.45
N LEU A 140 -18.07 5.33 -1.17
CA LEU A 140 -18.28 3.88 -0.97
C LEU A 140 -17.37 3.29 0.11
N GLU A 141 -16.12 3.73 0.22
CA GLU A 141 -15.14 3.16 1.15
C GLU A 141 -15.61 3.17 2.62
N PRO A 142 -16.24 4.24 3.16
CA PRO A 142 -16.74 4.22 4.53
C PRO A 142 -17.93 3.26 4.75
N GLU A 143 -18.76 3.03 3.72
CA GLU A 143 -19.84 2.04 3.82
C GLU A 143 -19.27 0.62 3.92
N TRP A 144 -18.27 0.32 3.09
CA TRP A 144 -17.68 -1.01 3.00
C TRP A 144 -16.71 -1.31 4.13
N GLU A 145 -15.95 -0.32 4.61
CA GLU A 145 -15.11 -0.48 5.81
C GLU A 145 -15.92 -0.83 7.06
N ALA A 146 -17.18 -0.42 7.15
CA ALA A 146 -18.08 -0.84 8.23
C ALA A 146 -18.54 -2.30 8.13
N LYS A 147 -18.40 -2.93 6.95
CA LYS A 147 -18.87 -4.29 6.67
C LYS A 147 -17.74 -5.29 6.48
N PHE A 148 -16.57 -4.83 6.03
CA PHE A 148 -15.45 -5.69 5.69
C PHE A 148 -14.99 -6.54 6.86
N GLU A 149 -14.62 -7.78 6.55
CA GLU A 149 -14.21 -8.75 7.55
C GLU A 149 -12.85 -8.37 8.18
N PRO A 150 -12.64 -8.71 9.46
CA PRO A 150 -11.48 -8.25 10.23
C PRO A 150 -10.16 -8.90 9.80
N ASP A 151 -10.15 -10.06 9.12
CA ASP A 151 -8.93 -10.71 8.65
C ASP A 151 -8.66 -10.51 7.15
N SER A 152 -9.27 -9.47 6.57
CA SER A 152 -8.90 -8.88 5.28
C SER A 152 -8.04 -7.61 5.46
N TYR A 153 -6.87 -7.57 4.83
CA TYR A 153 -5.87 -6.51 5.02
C TYR A 153 -5.52 -5.71 3.76
N GLY A 154 -5.45 -6.37 2.60
CA GLY A 154 -4.96 -5.75 1.37
C GLY A 154 -5.82 -4.57 0.91
N PHE A 155 -5.18 -3.48 0.45
CA PHE A 155 -5.83 -2.27 -0.09
C PHE A 155 -6.85 -1.58 0.83
N ARG A 156 -6.77 -1.79 2.15
CA ARG A 156 -7.66 -1.16 3.13
C ARG A 156 -6.95 -0.04 3.91
N PRO A 157 -7.63 1.06 4.22
CA PRO A 157 -7.03 2.17 4.95
C PRO A 157 -6.64 1.74 6.37
N GLY A 158 -5.39 2.00 6.74
CA GLY A 158 -4.86 1.70 8.08
C GLY A 158 -4.53 0.22 8.34
N ARG A 159 -4.53 -0.60 7.29
CA ARG A 159 -4.14 -2.02 7.31
C ARG A 159 -2.95 -2.25 6.40
N SER A 160 -2.02 -3.12 6.82
CA SER A 160 -0.74 -3.37 6.17
C SER A 160 -0.44 -4.87 6.04
N CYS A 161 0.58 -5.22 5.25
CA CYS A 161 1.07 -6.61 5.18
C CYS A 161 1.48 -7.14 6.56
N HIS A 162 2.11 -6.31 7.39
CA HIS A 162 2.51 -6.65 8.75
C HIS A 162 1.33 -7.02 9.65
N ASP A 163 0.13 -6.47 9.39
CA ASP A 163 -1.08 -6.85 10.11
C ASP A 163 -1.51 -8.28 9.76
N ALA A 164 -1.39 -8.68 8.49
CA ALA A 164 -1.66 -10.04 8.05
C ALA A 164 -0.67 -11.03 8.69
N ILE A 165 0.64 -10.70 8.70
CA ILE A 165 1.66 -11.52 9.36
C ILE A 165 1.42 -11.61 10.87
N GLY A 166 1.04 -10.51 11.51
CA GLY A 166 0.64 -10.50 12.93
C GLY A 166 -0.59 -11.38 13.19
N ALA A 167 -1.56 -11.41 12.28
CA ALA A 167 -2.71 -12.30 12.38
C ALA A 167 -2.30 -13.78 12.27
N ILE A 168 -1.40 -14.12 11.34
CA ILE A 168 -0.87 -15.48 11.17
C ILE A 168 -0.15 -15.91 12.44
N PHE A 169 0.73 -15.07 12.98
CA PHE A 169 1.44 -15.35 14.23
C PHE A 169 0.47 -15.64 15.37
N ILE A 170 -0.55 -14.81 15.57
CA ILE A 170 -1.57 -15.02 16.62
C ILE A 170 -2.32 -16.35 16.39
N ALA A 171 -2.62 -16.70 15.15
CA ALA A 171 -3.34 -17.92 14.80
C ALA A 171 -2.55 -19.21 15.07
N ILE A 172 -1.22 -19.20 14.94
CA ILE A 172 -0.38 -20.41 15.06
C ILE A 172 0.44 -20.47 16.36
N ARG A 173 0.64 -19.36 17.08
CA ARG A 173 1.57 -19.31 18.23
C ARG A 173 1.27 -20.31 19.36
N LEU A 174 0.04 -20.80 19.47
CA LEU A 174 -0.36 -21.73 20.53
C LEU A 174 -0.41 -23.19 20.08
N LYS A 175 -0.56 -23.44 18.78
CA LYS A 175 -0.73 -24.78 18.21
C LYS A 175 -0.20 -24.84 16.77
N PRO A 176 0.46 -25.94 16.38
CA PRO A 176 0.74 -26.22 14.98
C PRO A 176 -0.53 -26.39 14.17
N LYS A 177 -0.46 -26.01 12.88
CA LYS A 177 -1.59 -26.02 11.97
C LYS A 177 -1.17 -26.45 10.57
N TYR A 178 -2.08 -27.10 9.88
CA TYR A 178 -2.08 -27.21 8.43
C TYR A 178 -2.46 -25.86 7.82
N VAL A 179 -1.80 -25.54 6.72
CA VAL A 179 -1.91 -24.27 6.01
C VAL A 179 -2.24 -24.54 4.57
N LEU A 180 -3.36 -24.00 4.10
CA LEU A 180 -3.60 -23.83 2.66
C LEU A 180 -3.10 -22.46 2.28
N ASP A 181 -1.99 -22.40 1.56
CA ASP A 181 -1.52 -21.20 0.87
C ASP A 181 -2.17 -21.17 -0.52
N ALA A 182 -2.97 -20.14 -0.81
CA ALA A 182 -3.75 -20.05 -2.04
C ALA A 182 -3.72 -18.64 -2.63
N ASP A 183 -3.70 -18.61 -3.97
CA ASP A 183 -3.75 -17.40 -4.78
C ASP A 183 -4.89 -17.50 -5.79
N ILE A 184 -5.52 -16.37 -6.11
CA ILE A 184 -6.63 -16.30 -7.07
C ILE A 184 -6.08 -15.97 -8.46
N ALA A 185 -6.38 -16.84 -9.43
CA ALA A 185 -5.91 -16.67 -10.79
C ALA A 185 -6.51 -15.42 -11.44
N LYS A 186 -5.64 -14.48 -11.83
CA LYS A 186 -6.02 -13.23 -12.54
C LYS A 186 -7.20 -12.50 -11.85
N CYS A 187 -7.13 -12.36 -10.52
CA CYS A 187 -8.24 -11.83 -9.71
C CYS A 187 -8.81 -10.50 -10.25
N PHE A 188 -7.98 -9.58 -10.73
CA PHE A 188 -8.48 -8.32 -11.26
C PHE A 188 -9.10 -8.47 -12.65
N ASP A 189 -8.65 -9.42 -13.47
CA ASP A 189 -9.07 -9.53 -14.88
C ASP A 189 -10.31 -10.40 -15.09
N ARG A 190 -10.66 -11.28 -14.13
CA ARG A 190 -11.75 -12.26 -14.28
C ARG A 190 -13.02 -11.99 -13.47
N ILE A 191 -13.06 -10.92 -12.67
CA ILE A 191 -14.26 -10.62 -11.86
C ILE A 191 -15.49 -10.45 -12.76
N ASN A 192 -16.53 -11.23 -12.49
CA ASN A 192 -17.82 -11.09 -13.17
C ASN A 192 -18.49 -9.75 -12.80
N HIS A 193 -18.79 -8.93 -13.81
CA HIS A 193 -19.34 -7.58 -13.61
C HIS A 193 -20.72 -7.59 -12.94
N ASP A 194 -21.61 -8.49 -13.34
CA ASP A 194 -22.97 -8.52 -12.82
C ASP A 194 -23.03 -9.08 -11.40
N ALA A 195 -22.20 -10.08 -11.07
CA ALA A 195 -22.01 -10.55 -9.70
C ALA A 195 -21.48 -9.42 -8.80
N LEU A 196 -20.43 -8.70 -9.23
CA LEU A 196 -19.88 -7.56 -8.51
C LEU A 196 -20.91 -6.45 -8.30
N LEU A 197 -21.64 -6.06 -9.34
CA LEU A 197 -22.64 -4.99 -9.25
C LEU A 197 -23.82 -5.39 -8.36
N ARG A 198 -24.27 -6.65 -8.40
CA ARG A 198 -25.29 -7.18 -7.47
C ARG A 198 -24.80 -7.08 -6.03
N LYS A 199 -23.58 -7.55 -5.76
CA LYS A 199 -22.96 -7.51 -4.43
C LYS A 199 -22.74 -6.09 -3.91
N LEU A 200 -22.39 -5.16 -4.81
CA LEU A 200 -22.21 -3.76 -4.46
C LEU A 200 -23.49 -3.13 -3.91
N ASN A 201 -24.66 -3.58 -4.39
CA ASN A 201 -26.00 -3.15 -3.97
C ASN A 201 -26.12 -1.63 -3.76
N THR A 202 -25.63 -0.84 -4.71
CA THR A 202 -25.64 0.64 -4.65
C THR A 202 -26.81 1.23 -5.45
N PHE A 203 -27.02 2.54 -5.33
CA PHE A 203 -28.08 3.23 -6.06
C PHE A 203 -27.77 3.32 -7.57
N PRO A 204 -28.82 3.44 -8.43
CA PRO A 204 -28.69 3.23 -9.87
C PRO A 204 -27.61 4.06 -10.56
N THR A 205 -27.43 5.33 -10.18
CA THR A 205 -26.43 6.23 -10.80
C THR A 205 -25.00 5.73 -10.61
N ILE A 206 -24.60 5.34 -9.38
CA ILE A 206 -23.26 4.79 -9.15
C ILE A 206 -23.14 3.43 -9.86
N ARG A 207 -24.18 2.60 -9.81
CA ARG A 207 -24.18 1.28 -10.45
C ARG A 207 -23.92 1.39 -11.96
N ARG A 208 -24.61 2.32 -12.65
CA ARG A 208 -24.43 2.58 -14.08
C ARG A 208 -23.04 3.14 -14.39
N GLN A 209 -22.55 4.09 -13.59
CA GLN A 209 -21.20 4.61 -13.77
C GLN A 209 -20.11 3.55 -13.58
N ILE A 210 -20.21 2.70 -12.55
CA ILE A 210 -19.25 1.61 -12.33
C ILE A 210 -19.32 0.61 -13.48
N ARG A 211 -20.52 0.24 -13.92
CA ARG A 211 -20.69 -0.61 -15.11
C ARG A 211 -20.01 -0.01 -16.34
N ALA A 212 -20.16 1.30 -16.57
CA ALA A 212 -19.49 1.99 -17.67
C ALA A 212 -17.96 1.89 -17.55
N TRP A 213 -17.39 2.09 -16.36
CA TRP A 213 -15.94 1.92 -16.15
C TRP A 213 -15.45 0.50 -16.35
N LEU A 214 -16.23 -0.51 -15.94
CA LEU A 214 -15.89 -1.92 -16.11
C LEU A 214 -15.93 -2.34 -17.59
N LYS A 215 -16.83 -1.75 -18.39
CA LYS A 215 -17.00 -2.03 -19.83
C LYS A 215 -16.23 -1.09 -20.76
N ALA A 216 -15.47 -0.13 -20.22
CA ALA A 216 -14.86 0.95 -21.00
C ALA A 216 -13.85 0.49 -22.07
N GLY A 217 -13.39 -0.77 -22.00
CA GLY A 217 -12.40 -1.32 -22.92
C GLY A 217 -10.99 -0.79 -22.65
N VAL A 218 -10.02 -1.37 -23.36
CA VAL A 218 -8.60 -1.02 -23.24
C VAL A 218 -8.01 -0.71 -24.60
N ILE A 219 -7.20 0.34 -24.68
CA ILE A 219 -6.41 0.67 -25.85
C ILE A 219 -4.94 0.37 -25.54
N ASP A 220 -4.33 -0.49 -26.35
CA ASP A 220 -2.88 -0.75 -26.30
C ASP A 220 -2.17 0.03 -27.42
N TRP A 221 -1.07 0.70 -27.06
CA TRP A 221 -0.21 1.45 -27.98
C TRP A 221 1.18 0.80 -28.12
N SER A 222 1.44 -0.34 -27.47
CA SER A 222 2.76 -0.98 -27.48
C SER A 222 3.04 -1.85 -28.70
N THR A 223 2.06 -2.07 -29.57
CA THR A 223 2.20 -2.85 -30.80
C THR A 223 2.17 -1.90 -32.00
N GLU A 224 3.21 -1.96 -32.84
CA GLU A 224 3.38 -1.14 -34.05
C GLU A 224 2.25 -1.36 -35.09
N SER A 225 1.52 -2.48 -34.99
CA SER A 225 0.36 -2.80 -35.82
C SER A 225 -0.95 -2.34 -35.18
N LYS A 226 -1.28 -1.06 -35.35
CA LYS A 226 -2.56 -0.39 -34.96
C LYS A 226 -2.89 -0.44 -33.46
N SER A 227 -3.15 0.74 -32.91
CA SER A 227 -3.79 0.95 -31.60
C SER A 227 -5.16 0.24 -31.52
N SER A 228 -5.16 -1.04 -31.16
CA SER A 228 -6.37 -1.87 -31.18
C SER A 228 -7.17 -1.66 -29.90
N TYR A 229 -8.40 -1.18 -30.06
CA TYR A 229 -9.38 -1.15 -28.98
C TYR A 229 -9.84 -2.58 -28.69
N THR A 230 -9.72 -3.01 -27.44
CA THR A 230 -10.20 -4.31 -26.97
C THR A 230 -11.36 -4.11 -25.99
N PRO A 231 -12.56 -4.66 -26.27
CA PRO A 231 -13.66 -4.59 -25.32
C PRO A 231 -13.33 -5.40 -24.06
N THR A 232 -13.81 -4.95 -22.92
CA THR A 232 -13.64 -5.64 -21.62
C THR A 232 -14.95 -6.31 -21.24
N SER A 233 -15.01 -7.64 -21.38
CA SER A 233 -16.18 -8.46 -21.00
C SER A 233 -16.17 -8.86 -19.52
N GLU A 234 -14.99 -8.93 -18.90
CA GLU A 234 -14.79 -9.33 -17.51
C GLU A 234 -13.65 -8.55 -16.85
N GLY A 235 -13.63 -8.53 -15.52
CA GLY A 235 -12.57 -7.91 -14.73
C GLY A 235 -12.75 -6.42 -14.45
N THR A 236 -11.81 -5.87 -13.70
CA THR A 236 -11.70 -4.47 -13.34
C THR A 236 -10.34 -3.96 -13.85
N PRO A 237 -10.28 -2.81 -14.53
CA PRO A 237 -9.01 -2.32 -15.08
C PRO A 237 -8.01 -2.07 -13.95
N GLN A 238 -6.89 -2.80 -13.99
CA GLN A 238 -5.82 -2.70 -12.99
C GLN A 238 -5.15 -1.33 -13.12
N GLY A 239 -5.34 -0.42 -12.17
CA GLY A 239 -4.83 0.97 -12.24
C GLY A 239 -5.88 2.05 -12.07
N GLY A 240 -7.17 1.68 -12.08
CA GLY A 240 -8.24 2.56 -11.60
C GLY A 240 -8.15 2.82 -10.10
N VAL A 241 -8.48 4.04 -9.67
CA VAL A 241 -8.47 4.43 -8.24
C VAL A 241 -9.49 3.62 -7.44
N LEU A 242 -10.59 3.22 -8.09
CA LEU A 242 -11.69 2.47 -7.48
C LEU A 242 -11.48 0.95 -7.54
N SER A 243 -10.66 0.44 -8.45
CA SER A 243 -10.50 -1.00 -8.72
C SER A 243 -10.09 -1.82 -7.48
N PRO A 244 -9.14 -1.39 -6.63
CA PRO A 244 -8.78 -2.15 -5.42
C PRO A 244 -9.95 -2.30 -4.42
N LEU A 245 -10.79 -1.27 -4.29
CA LEU A 245 -11.98 -1.34 -3.45
C LEU A 245 -12.99 -2.34 -4.03
N LEU A 246 -13.21 -2.31 -5.35
CA LEU A 246 -14.11 -3.26 -6.02
C LEU A 246 -13.64 -4.71 -5.88
N ALA A 247 -12.34 -4.97 -6.01
CA ALA A 247 -11.78 -6.30 -5.78
C ALA A 247 -12.00 -6.77 -4.34
N ASN A 248 -11.82 -5.90 -3.35
CA ASN A 248 -12.12 -6.24 -1.96
C ASN A 248 -13.62 -6.51 -1.72
N ILE A 249 -14.51 -5.78 -2.39
CA ILE A 249 -15.96 -6.03 -2.35
C ILE A 249 -16.30 -7.38 -2.99
N ALA A 250 -15.69 -7.69 -4.14
CA ALA A 250 -15.83 -8.98 -4.81
C ALA A 250 -15.47 -10.14 -3.88
N LEU A 251 -14.37 -10.02 -3.14
CA LEU A 251 -13.85 -11.07 -2.25
C LEU A 251 -14.42 -11.03 -0.83
N HIS A 252 -15.26 -10.05 -0.48
CA HIS A 252 -15.88 -9.96 0.84
C HIS A 252 -16.90 -11.09 1.06
N GLY A 253 -16.92 -11.70 2.23
CA GLY A 253 -17.83 -12.80 2.58
C GLY A 253 -17.16 -14.18 2.52
N MET A 254 -15.94 -14.26 1.98
CA MET A 254 -15.14 -15.48 1.97
C MET A 254 -14.78 -15.93 3.40
N GLU A 255 -14.42 -14.99 4.28
CA GLU A 255 -14.11 -15.28 5.69
C GLU A 255 -15.38 -15.73 6.43
N ASN A 256 -16.51 -15.05 6.20
CA ASN A 256 -17.79 -15.41 6.77
C ASN A 256 -18.27 -16.81 6.34
N ARG A 257 -18.09 -17.17 5.07
CA ARG A 257 -18.43 -18.50 4.56
C ARG A 257 -17.64 -19.61 5.26
N ILE A 258 -16.35 -19.38 5.48
CA ILE A 258 -15.48 -20.30 6.21
C ILE A 258 -15.85 -20.37 7.70
N LYS A 259 -16.20 -19.23 8.32
CA LYS A 259 -16.69 -19.20 9.71
C LYS A 259 -18.00 -19.95 9.91
N GLN A 260 -18.93 -19.86 8.95
CA GLN A 260 -20.16 -20.66 8.95
C GLN A 260 -19.85 -22.16 8.91
N TYR A 261 -18.91 -22.58 8.06
CA TYR A 261 -18.45 -23.97 8.06
C TYR A 261 -17.81 -24.36 9.39
N ALA A 262 -16.99 -23.49 10.00
CA ALA A 262 -16.38 -23.75 11.30
C ALA A 262 -17.43 -24.06 12.40
N GLU A 263 -18.60 -23.43 12.34
CA GLU A 263 -19.70 -23.68 13.30
C GLU A 263 -20.34 -25.06 13.15
N THR A 264 -20.18 -25.70 12.00
CA THR A 264 -20.69 -27.05 11.73
C THR A 264 -19.73 -28.15 12.22
N LEU A 265 -18.49 -27.80 12.57
CA LEU A 265 -17.51 -28.76 13.05
C LEU A 265 -17.90 -29.31 14.43
N PRO A 266 -17.56 -30.59 14.72
CA PRO A 266 -17.83 -31.19 16.01
C PRO A 266 -17.14 -30.37 17.10
N THR A 267 -17.93 -29.94 18.08
CA THR A 267 -17.42 -29.08 19.16
C THR A 267 -16.93 -29.97 20.29
N ARG A 268 -15.73 -29.71 20.83
CA ARG A 268 -15.24 -30.43 22.02
C ARG A 268 -16.17 -30.17 23.21
N ALA A 269 -16.38 -31.18 24.04
CA ALA A 269 -17.17 -31.06 25.27
C ALA A 269 -16.67 -29.89 26.13
N GLY A 270 -17.59 -29.01 26.56
CA GLY A 270 -17.29 -27.80 27.33
C GLY A 270 -16.85 -26.57 26.52
N TYR A 271 -16.63 -26.71 25.21
CA TYR A 271 -16.34 -25.59 24.31
C TYR A 271 -17.59 -25.22 23.51
N GLY A 272 -17.78 -23.94 23.19
CA GLY A 272 -18.90 -23.46 22.36
C GLY A 272 -18.52 -23.27 20.89
N LYS A 273 -19.50 -22.98 20.04
CA LYS A 273 -19.31 -22.64 18.60
C LYS A 273 -18.27 -21.53 18.35
N LYS A 274 -18.06 -20.65 19.34
CA LYS A 274 -17.04 -19.60 19.31
C LYS A 274 -15.60 -20.15 19.28
N ALA A 275 -15.35 -21.30 19.91
CA ALA A 275 -14.04 -21.95 19.89
C ALA A 275 -13.71 -22.48 18.48
N ASN A 276 -14.68 -23.08 17.79
CA ASN A 276 -14.49 -23.57 16.42
C ASN A 276 -14.25 -22.42 15.43
N ARG A 277 -14.98 -21.31 15.57
CA ARG A 277 -14.70 -20.08 14.80
C ARG A 277 -13.29 -19.54 15.04
N GLY A 278 -12.70 -19.79 16.22
CA GLY A 278 -11.34 -19.39 16.56
C GLY A 278 -10.26 -20.37 16.12
N SER A 279 -10.60 -21.66 15.94
CA SER A 279 -9.64 -22.67 15.50
C SER A 279 -9.34 -22.54 14.00
N LEU A 280 -10.35 -22.20 13.20
CA LEU A 280 -10.26 -21.99 11.76
C LEU A 280 -10.03 -20.50 11.44
N SER A 281 -8.90 -20.18 10.84
CA SER A 281 -8.54 -18.80 10.51
C SER A 281 -8.33 -18.65 9.01
N LEU A 282 -9.01 -17.68 8.39
CA LEU A 282 -8.76 -17.24 7.02
C LEU A 282 -8.16 -15.85 7.07
N ILE A 283 -6.95 -15.69 6.53
CA ILE A 283 -6.22 -14.42 6.52
C ILE A 283 -5.95 -14.06 5.07
N ARG A 284 -6.44 -12.89 4.64
CA ARG A 284 -6.39 -12.46 3.24
C ARG A 284 -5.65 -11.14 3.07
N TYR A 285 -4.77 -11.09 2.08
CA TYR A 285 -4.14 -9.88 1.60
C TYR A 285 -4.37 -9.75 0.08
N ALA A 286 -5.35 -8.94 -0.30
CA ALA A 286 -5.80 -8.83 -1.69
C ALA A 286 -6.28 -10.18 -2.25
N ASP A 287 -5.58 -10.71 -3.25
CA ASP A 287 -5.79 -11.99 -3.95
C ASP A 287 -5.10 -13.17 -3.26
N ASP A 288 -3.99 -12.94 -2.54
CA ASP A 288 -3.30 -13.96 -1.75
C ASP A 288 -4.04 -14.18 -0.41
N PHE A 289 -4.27 -15.44 -0.02
CA PHE A 289 -4.85 -15.77 1.28
C PHE A 289 -4.34 -17.11 1.83
N VAL A 290 -4.43 -17.26 3.15
CA VAL A 290 -4.10 -18.50 3.85
C VAL A 290 -5.25 -18.98 4.72
N ILE A 291 -5.47 -20.30 4.76
CA ILE A 291 -6.40 -20.96 5.68
C ILE A 291 -5.62 -21.83 6.65
N LEU A 292 -5.89 -21.67 7.94
CA LEU A 292 -5.15 -22.32 9.03
C LEU A 292 -6.10 -23.16 9.89
N HIS A 293 -5.82 -24.46 10.04
CA HIS A 293 -6.55 -25.35 10.95
C HIS A 293 -5.67 -26.49 11.48
N GLU A 294 -6.03 -27.11 12.61
CA GLU A 294 -5.26 -28.24 13.19
C GLU A 294 -5.42 -29.56 12.41
N ASP A 295 -6.50 -29.67 11.64
CA ASP A 295 -6.85 -30.86 10.86
C ASP A 295 -6.77 -30.59 9.35
N LYS A 296 -5.98 -31.43 8.65
CA LYS A 296 -5.79 -31.43 7.20
C LYS A 296 -7.10 -31.63 6.43
N ALA A 297 -7.98 -32.52 6.88
CA ALA A 297 -9.25 -32.79 6.20
C ALA A 297 -10.15 -31.54 6.21
N VAL A 298 -10.16 -30.80 7.32
CA VAL A 298 -10.88 -29.53 7.42
C VAL A 298 -10.33 -28.48 6.44
N VAL A 299 -9.00 -28.39 6.30
CA VAL A 299 -8.37 -27.46 5.34
C VAL A 299 -8.73 -27.82 3.89
N GLN A 300 -8.70 -29.10 3.54
CA GLN A 300 -9.10 -29.58 2.20
C GLN A 300 -10.59 -29.32 1.92
N ARG A 301 -11.46 -29.50 2.91
CA ARG A 301 -12.88 -29.15 2.80
C ARG A 301 -13.07 -27.64 2.61
N CYS A 302 -12.30 -26.81 3.31
CA CYS A 302 -12.32 -25.36 3.14
C CYS A 302 -11.89 -24.94 1.73
N GLN A 303 -10.89 -25.63 1.14
CA GLN A 303 -10.48 -25.40 -0.25
C GLN A 303 -11.65 -25.58 -1.22
N GLN A 304 -12.41 -26.67 -1.10
CA GLN A 304 -13.58 -26.93 -1.94
C GLN A 304 -14.68 -25.88 -1.75
N ILE A 305 -14.98 -25.52 -0.50
CA ILE A 305 -15.96 -24.47 -0.19
C ILE A 305 -15.59 -23.14 -0.84
N ILE A 306 -14.30 -22.78 -0.84
CA ILE A 306 -13.84 -21.54 -1.49
C ILE A 306 -13.89 -21.66 -3.01
N ILE A 307 -13.52 -22.81 -3.59
CA ILE A 307 -13.64 -23.03 -5.04
C ILE A 307 -15.08 -22.79 -5.49
N ASP A 308 -16.05 -23.39 -4.80
CA ASP A 308 -17.46 -23.21 -5.14
C ASP A 308 -17.94 -21.77 -4.92
N TRP A 309 -17.49 -21.12 -3.85
CA TRP A 309 -17.81 -19.72 -3.59
C TRP A 309 -17.21 -18.76 -4.63
N LEU A 310 -16.00 -19.05 -5.14
CA LEU A 310 -15.33 -18.23 -6.15
C LEU A 310 -15.98 -18.36 -7.53
N LYS A 311 -16.55 -19.53 -7.88
CA LYS A 311 -17.30 -19.73 -9.13
C LYS A 311 -18.43 -18.73 -9.29
N ASP A 312 -19.17 -18.42 -8.21
CA ASP A 312 -20.24 -17.43 -8.22
C ASP A 312 -19.77 -16.02 -8.62
N MET A 313 -18.49 -15.72 -8.37
CA MET A 313 -17.84 -14.46 -8.72
C MET A 313 -17.09 -14.51 -10.06
N GLY A 314 -17.06 -15.66 -10.74
CA GLY A 314 -16.27 -15.90 -11.96
C GLY A 314 -14.78 -16.07 -11.71
N LEU A 315 -14.39 -16.45 -10.49
CA LEU A 315 -12.99 -16.57 -10.08
C LEU A 315 -12.58 -18.01 -9.85
N GLU A 316 -11.29 -18.27 -9.99
CA GLU A 316 -10.69 -19.61 -9.84
C GLU A 316 -9.41 -19.51 -9.01
N LEU A 317 -9.12 -20.57 -8.24
CA LEU A 317 -7.82 -20.69 -7.58
C LEU A 317 -6.74 -21.03 -8.59
N LYS A 318 -5.52 -20.54 -8.36
CA LYS A 318 -4.36 -20.87 -9.18
C LYS A 318 -3.72 -22.19 -8.71
N PRO A 319 -3.83 -23.32 -9.43
CA PRO A 319 -3.37 -24.61 -8.94
C PRO A 319 -1.86 -24.64 -8.65
N GLU A 320 -1.04 -24.05 -9.52
CA GLU A 320 0.43 -24.00 -9.38
C GLU A 320 0.93 -23.34 -8.09
N LYS A 321 0.12 -22.41 -7.55
CA LYS A 321 0.44 -21.66 -6.33
C LYS A 321 -0.31 -22.16 -5.11
N THR A 322 -1.34 -22.97 -5.31
CA THR A 322 -2.13 -23.50 -4.19
C THR A 322 -1.37 -24.66 -3.57
N ARG A 323 -0.92 -24.50 -2.33
CA ARG A 323 -0.09 -25.49 -1.63
C ARG A 323 -0.66 -25.78 -0.27
N LEU A 324 -0.63 -27.06 0.09
CA LEU A 324 -0.92 -27.50 1.45
C LEU A 324 0.41 -27.77 2.15
N SER A 325 0.63 -27.13 3.29
CA SER A 325 1.82 -27.35 4.12
C SER A 325 1.44 -27.45 5.59
N HIS A 326 2.41 -27.76 6.44
CA HIS A 326 2.24 -27.77 7.88
C HIS A 326 3.31 -26.90 8.55
N THR A 327 2.94 -26.21 9.63
CA THR A 327 3.84 -25.24 10.28
C THR A 327 5.04 -25.88 10.98
N LEU A 328 4.93 -27.12 11.45
CA LEU A 328 5.94 -27.80 12.28
C LEU A 328 6.46 -29.13 11.70
N ILE A 329 5.67 -29.76 10.83
CA ILE A 329 5.91 -31.11 10.32
C ILE A 329 6.20 -30.96 8.85
N GLU A 330 7.12 -31.76 8.35
CA GLU A 330 7.43 -31.80 6.94
C GLU A 330 6.25 -32.39 6.18
N GLU A 331 5.70 -31.61 5.26
CA GLU A 331 4.63 -32.03 4.38
C GLU A 331 5.08 -31.71 2.95
N SER A 332 5.09 -32.71 2.08
CA SER A 332 5.53 -32.55 0.68
C SER A 332 6.93 -31.90 0.54
N GLY A 333 7.87 -32.31 1.39
CA GLY A 333 9.28 -31.89 1.33
C GLY A 333 9.59 -30.50 1.88
N ASN A 334 8.62 -29.82 2.51
CA ASN A 334 8.83 -28.50 3.09
C ASN A 334 8.15 -28.38 4.47
N VAL A 335 8.80 -27.66 5.38
CA VAL A 335 8.22 -27.26 6.67
C VAL A 335 7.92 -25.76 6.60
N GLY A 336 6.73 -25.36 7.05
CA GLY A 336 6.30 -23.97 6.99
C GLY A 336 5.79 -23.54 5.62
N PHE A 337 5.64 -22.22 5.43
CA PHE A 337 5.17 -21.63 4.18
C PHE A 337 5.66 -20.19 4.03
N ASP A 338 5.65 -19.70 2.79
CA ASP A 338 5.99 -18.31 2.47
C ASP A 338 4.72 -17.51 2.23
N PHE A 339 4.59 -16.33 2.85
CA PHE A 339 3.45 -15.43 2.63
C PHE A 339 3.92 -13.97 2.67
N LEU A 340 3.57 -13.18 1.65
CA LEU A 340 3.93 -11.75 1.52
C LEU A 340 5.44 -11.43 1.69
N GLY A 341 6.31 -12.38 1.30
CA GLY A 341 7.77 -12.25 1.43
C GLY A 341 8.33 -12.69 2.79
N PHE A 342 7.49 -13.24 3.68
CA PHE A 342 7.91 -13.79 4.96
C PHE A 342 7.82 -15.31 4.94
N HIS A 343 8.79 -15.99 5.54
CA HIS A 343 8.76 -17.41 5.81
C HIS A 343 8.24 -17.65 7.22
N ILE A 344 7.20 -18.48 7.35
CA ILE A 344 6.53 -18.80 8.61
C ILE A 344 6.74 -20.27 8.94
N GLN A 345 7.45 -20.54 10.05
CA GLN A 345 7.73 -21.90 10.49
C GLN A 345 7.69 -22.02 12.02
N GLN A 346 7.35 -23.21 12.51
CA GLN A 346 7.54 -23.63 13.88
C GLN A 346 8.67 -24.64 13.98
N TYR A 347 9.50 -24.49 15.00
CA TYR A 347 10.67 -25.33 15.25
C TYR A 347 10.45 -26.10 16.55
N LYS A 348 10.66 -27.42 16.53
CA LYS A 348 10.63 -28.24 17.74
C LYS A 348 11.75 -27.79 18.67
N VAL A 349 11.43 -27.56 19.94
CA VAL A 349 12.41 -27.22 20.97
C VAL A 349 12.14 -28.02 22.24
N GLY A 350 13.18 -28.23 23.05
CA GLY A 350 13.02 -28.89 24.35
C GLY A 350 12.03 -28.15 25.26
N LYS A 351 11.38 -28.88 26.17
CA LYS A 351 10.40 -28.34 27.13
C LYS A 351 10.97 -27.20 27.99
N PHE A 352 12.28 -27.19 28.24
CA PHE A 352 12.98 -26.12 28.95
C PHE A 352 13.03 -24.79 28.16
N SER A 353 13.03 -24.85 26.83
CA SER A 353 13.04 -23.66 25.97
C SER A 353 11.65 -23.13 25.62
N SER A 354 10.63 -23.99 25.65
CA SER A 354 9.23 -23.61 25.46
C SER A 354 8.33 -24.66 26.11
N LYS A 355 7.39 -24.22 26.96
CA LYS A 355 6.38 -25.11 27.55
C LYS A 355 5.53 -25.83 26.49
N GLN A 356 5.44 -25.28 25.28
CA GLN A 356 4.67 -25.84 24.17
C GLN A 356 5.46 -26.87 23.34
N GLY A 357 6.76 -27.04 23.58
CA GLY A 357 7.63 -27.94 22.81
C GLY A 357 7.99 -27.43 21.41
N PHE A 358 7.60 -26.20 21.06
CA PHE A 358 8.00 -25.54 19.82
C PHE A 358 8.14 -24.01 19.99
N LYS A 359 8.82 -23.36 19.06
CA LYS A 359 8.89 -21.90 18.90
C LYS A 359 8.41 -21.51 17.50
N THR A 360 7.57 -20.48 17.43
CA THR A 360 7.13 -19.90 16.15
C THR A 360 8.12 -18.81 15.76
N ILE A 361 8.81 -18.97 14.63
CA ILE A 361 9.77 -18.00 14.11
C ILE A 361 9.32 -17.59 12.72
N ILE A 362 9.22 -16.28 12.51
CA ILE A 362 8.92 -15.68 11.21
C ILE A 362 10.18 -14.94 10.78
N THR A 363 10.66 -15.22 9.57
CA THR A 363 11.86 -14.62 8.97
C THR A 363 11.50 -14.05 7.60
N PRO A 364 12.31 -13.16 7.01
CA PRO A 364 12.18 -12.85 5.59
C PRO A 364 12.42 -14.12 4.76
N SER A 365 11.68 -14.30 3.67
CA SER A 365 11.84 -15.50 2.84
C SER A 365 13.18 -15.49 2.10
N LYS A 366 13.72 -16.69 1.84
CA LYS A 366 14.97 -16.85 1.05
C LYS A 366 14.86 -16.19 -0.33
N LYS A 367 13.66 -16.25 -0.92
CA LYS A 367 13.35 -15.58 -2.18
C LYS A 367 13.45 -14.06 -2.05
N ALA A 368 12.85 -13.47 -1.01
CA ALA A 368 12.90 -12.03 -0.79
C ALA A 368 14.32 -11.52 -0.52
N LEU A 369 15.14 -12.29 0.21
CA LEU A 369 16.57 -12.01 0.38
C LEU A 369 17.31 -12.01 -0.96
N LYS A 370 17.13 -13.07 -1.77
CA LYS A 370 17.78 -13.19 -3.08
C LYS A 370 17.38 -12.07 -4.04
N GLU A 371 16.11 -11.69 -4.07
CA GLU A 371 15.64 -10.57 -4.91
C GLU A 371 16.27 -9.24 -4.49
N HIS A 372 16.41 -9.02 -3.18
CA HIS A 372 17.05 -7.82 -2.65
C HIS A 372 18.55 -7.77 -2.95
N THR A 373 19.29 -8.84 -2.68
CA THR A 373 20.74 -8.88 -2.96
C THR A 373 21.04 -8.83 -4.46
N ASN A 374 20.18 -9.39 -5.31
CA ASN A 374 20.27 -9.21 -6.77
C ASN A 374 20.04 -7.76 -7.17
N LYS A 375 19.05 -7.08 -6.57
CA LYS A 375 18.80 -5.66 -6.84
C LYS A 375 19.97 -4.78 -6.40
N VAL A 376 20.56 -5.05 -5.24
CA VAL A 376 21.77 -4.39 -4.76
C VAL A 376 22.94 -4.63 -5.73
N GLY A 377 23.16 -5.88 -6.13
CA GLY A 377 24.16 -6.25 -7.13
C GLY A 377 23.99 -5.53 -8.46
N ASN A 378 22.77 -5.45 -8.99
CA ASN A 378 22.46 -4.73 -10.22
C ASN A 378 22.75 -3.23 -10.12
N ILE A 379 22.48 -2.61 -8.96
CA ILE A 379 22.80 -1.20 -8.73
C ILE A 379 24.32 -1.01 -8.73
N ILE A 380 25.06 -1.87 -8.02
CA ILE A 380 26.53 -1.84 -8.00
C ILE A 380 27.07 -2.01 -9.42
N GLU A 381 26.47 -2.91 -10.21
CA GLU A 381 26.87 -3.18 -11.58
C GLU A 381 26.66 -1.98 -12.52
N GLN A 382 25.52 -1.29 -12.39
CA GLN A 382 25.23 -0.07 -13.16
C GLN A 382 26.14 1.11 -12.77
N HIS A 383 26.74 1.07 -11.58
CA HIS A 383 27.58 2.12 -11.01
C HIS A 383 29.07 1.72 -10.99
N LYS A 384 29.52 0.81 -11.88
CA LYS A 384 30.94 0.40 -12.02
C LYS A 384 31.91 1.58 -12.08
N ASN A 385 31.57 2.61 -12.87
CA ASN A 385 32.43 3.78 -13.09
C ASN A 385 32.01 5.01 -12.26
N ALA A 386 30.92 4.93 -11.50
CA ALA A 386 30.40 6.06 -10.74
C ALA A 386 31.30 6.38 -9.53
N PRO A 387 31.30 7.63 -9.03
CA PRO A 387 31.95 7.95 -7.76
C PRO A 387 31.29 7.19 -6.60
N LYS A 388 32.07 6.92 -5.55
CA LYS A 388 31.65 6.13 -4.40
C LYS A 388 30.45 6.75 -3.68
N GLU A 389 30.43 8.07 -3.59
CA GLU A 389 29.37 8.88 -3.01
C GLU A 389 28.03 8.63 -3.72
N ALA A 390 28.02 8.60 -5.05
CA ALA A 390 26.82 8.33 -5.84
C ALA A 390 26.32 6.90 -5.62
N LEU A 391 27.22 5.92 -5.51
CA LEU A 391 26.87 4.53 -5.21
C LEU A 391 26.20 4.42 -3.82
N ILE A 392 26.81 5.01 -2.79
CA ILE A 392 26.27 4.99 -1.42
C ILE A 392 24.91 5.70 -1.36
N ALA A 393 24.78 6.88 -1.98
CA ALA A 393 23.53 7.62 -2.05
C ALA A 393 22.40 6.82 -2.72
N ARG A 394 22.74 5.97 -3.70
CA ARG A 394 21.76 5.11 -4.38
C ARG A 394 21.38 3.87 -3.58
N LEU A 395 22.35 3.24 -2.91
CA LEU A 395 22.16 2.01 -2.13
C LEU A 395 21.42 2.26 -0.81
N ASN A 396 21.77 3.33 -0.09
CA ASN A 396 21.24 3.60 1.26
C ASN A 396 19.70 3.61 1.33
N PRO A 397 18.94 4.26 0.42
CA PRO A 397 17.48 4.22 0.42
C PRO A 397 16.91 2.81 0.15
N VAL A 398 17.60 2.01 -0.69
CA VAL A 398 17.16 0.65 -1.02
C VAL A 398 17.33 -0.28 0.17
N ILE A 399 18.49 -0.23 0.83
CA ILE A 399 18.78 -0.97 2.06
C ILE A 399 17.82 -0.56 3.17
N THR A 400 17.71 0.75 3.43
CA THR A 400 16.82 1.29 4.48
C THR A 400 15.37 0.87 4.26
N GLY A 401 14.89 0.92 3.01
CA GLY A 401 13.52 0.53 2.67
C GLY A 401 13.25 -0.95 2.94
N TRP A 402 14.17 -1.83 2.54
CA TRP A 402 14.06 -3.26 2.75
C TRP A 402 14.13 -3.63 4.24
N CYS A 403 15.09 -3.08 4.99
CA CYS A 403 15.19 -3.29 6.44
C CYS A 403 13.94 -2.78 7.19
N ASN A 404 13.40 -1.62 6.82
CA ASN A 404 12.19 -1.09 7.44
C ASN A 404 10.95 -1.97 7.22
N TYR A 405 10.89 -2.69 6.10
CA TYR A 405 9.84 -3.67 5.85
C TYR A 405 10.05 -4.92 6.72
N TYR A 406 11.26 -5.48 6.73
CA TYR A 406 11.48 -6.77 7.39
C TYR A 406 11.73 -6.71 8.90
N LYS A 407 12.13 -5.57 9.48
CA LYS A 407 12.46 -5.44 10.92
C LYS A 407 11.34 -5.80 11.91
N THR A 408 10.14 -6.12 11.42
CA THR A 408 8.99 -6.52 12.23
C THR A 408 9.05 -7.96 12.74
N VAL A 409 9.89 -8.78 12.10
CA VAL A 409 10.01 -10.22 12.37
C VAL A 409 11.43 -10.56 12.85
N CYS A 410 11.74 -11.84 13.03
CA CYS A 410 13.08 -12.28 13.40
C CYS A 410 13.99 -12.18 12.16
N SER A 411 14.60 -11.02 11.94
CA SER A 411 15.34 -10.72 10.70
C SER A 411 16.85 -10.60 10.86
N GLN A 412 17.39 -10.68 12.08
CA GLN A 412 18.80 -10.38 12.35
C GLN A 412 19.75 -11.25 11.53
N ASP A 413 19.61 -12.57 11.60
CA ASP A 413 20.44 -13.52 10.83
C ASP A 413 20.32 -13.28 9.31
N THR A 414 19.12 -12.89 8.85
CA THR A 414 18.89 -12.58 7.44
C THR A 414 19.53 -11.25 7.02
N PHE A 415 19.58 -10.28 7.94
CA PHE A 415 20.25 -9.00 7.73
C PHE A 415 21.76 -9.18 7.68
N GLU A 416 22.33 -9.98 8.58
CA GLU A 416 23.75 -10.35 8.55
C GLU A 416 24.12 -11.06 7.24
N MET A 417 23.29 -11.99 6.76
CA MET A 417 23.49 -12.63 5.46
C MET A 417 23.40 -11.63 4.29
N ALA A 418 22.48 -10.66 4.36
CA ALA A 418 22.37 -9.61 3.34
C ALA A 418 23.62 -8.71 3.33
N ASP A 419 24.15 -8.35 4.51
CA ASP A 419 25.39 -7.60 4.65
C ASP A 419 26.59 -8.38 4.11
N PHE A 420 26.70 -9.67 4.43
CA PHE A 420 27.75 -10.55 3.90
C PHE A 420 27.76 -10.57 2.36
N VAL A 421 26.61 -10.80 1.74
CA VAL A 421 26.49 -10.80 0.27
C VAL A 421 26.79 -9.42 -0.32
N THR A 422 26.27 -8.36 0.28
CA THR A 422 26.50 -6.97 -0.18
C THR A 422 27.97 -6.60 -0.08
N PHE A 423 28.66 -6.99 0.99
CA PHE A 423 30.09 -6.79 1.18
C PHE A 423 30.89 -7.44 0.05
N HIS A 424 30.63 -8.71 -0.28
CA HIS A 424 31.33 -9.40 -1.36
C HIS A 424 31.07 -8.77 -2.74
N GLN A 425 29.84 -8.30 -3.00
CA GLN A 425 29.52 -7.58 -4.23
C GLN A 425 30.30 -6.26 -4.34
N LEU A 426 30.39 -5.50 -3.24
CA LEU A 426 31.16 -4.25 -3.18
C LEU A 426 32.67 -4.50 -3.26
N PHE A 427 33.15 -5.58 -2.66
CA PHE A 427 34.55 -5.99 -2.76
C PHE A 427 34.94 -6.30 -4.21
N GLY A 428 34.10 -7.04 -4.93
CA GLY A 428 34.30 -7.27 -6.37
C GLY A 428 34.22 -5.99 -7.22
N TRP A 429 33.44 -4.99 -6.82
CA TRP A 429 33.43 -3.67 -7.45
C TRP A 429 34.74 -2.91 -7.19
N ALA A 430 35.24 -2.93 -5.95
CA ALA A 430 36.47 -2.24 -5.56
C ALA A 430 37.71 -2.87 -6.20
N ASP A 431 37.79 -4.21 -6.25
CA ASP A 431 38.91 -4.95 -6.85
C ASP A 431 39.06 -4.65 -8.36
N LYS A 432 37.93 -4.56 -9.07
CA LYS A 432 37.92 -4.16 -10.50
C LYS A 432 38.41 -2.74 -10.73
N ARG A 433 38.25 -1.84 -9.76
CA ARG A 433 38.62 -0.42 -9.86
C ARG A 433 40.06 -0.17 -9.40
N HIS A 434 40.50 -0.91 -8.40
CA HIS A 434 41.78 -0.73 -7.73
C HIS A 434 42.47 -2.10 -7.65
N ARG A 435 43.24 -2.49 -8.67
CA ARG A 435 44.01 -3.75 -8.76
C ARG A 435 44.40 -4.28 -7.35
N SER A 436 43.69 -5.29 -6.86
CA SER A 436 43.68 -5.99 -5.55
C SER A 436 44.28 -5.34 -4.30
N LYS A 437 45.52 -4.86 -4.33
CA LYS A 437 46.24 -4.32 -3.17
C LYS A 437 45.67 -3.00 -2.61
N LYS A 438 44.79 -2.31 -3.36
CA LYS A 438 44.16 -1.04 -2.94
C LYS A 438 42.65 -1.13 -2.70
N ALA A 439 42.01 -2.26 -2.98
CA ALA A 439 40.56 -2.43 -2.79
C ALA A 439 40.17 -2.28 -1.31
N ALA A 440 40.92 -2.88 -0.39
CA ALA A 440 40.65 -2.80 1.05
C ALA A 440 40.69 -1.36 1.61
N ALA A 441 41.37 -0.42 0.93
CA ALA A 441 41.43 0.98 1.34
C ALA A 441 40.08 1.72 1.21
N GLU A 442 39.11 1.14 0.49
CA GLU A 442 37.75 1.66 0.40
C GLU A 442 36.92 1.46 1.68
N TRP A 443 37.41 0.62 2.58
CA TRP A 443 36.78 0.33 3.86
C TRP A 443 37.54 1.02 5.00
N LYS A 444 36.79 1.68 5.88
CA LYS A 444 37.32 2.41 7.04
C LYS A 444 36.78 1.81 8.33
N LYS A 445 37.47 2.09 9.44
CA LYS A 445 36.94 1.87 10.78
C LYS A 445 36.00 3.02 11.12
N SER A 446 34.78 2.72 11.55
CA SER A 446 33.82 3.72 12.03
C SER A 446 33.26 3.26 13.37
N GLY A 447 33.55 4.04 14.42
CA GLY A 447 33.24 3.67 15.81
C GLY A 447 33.84 2.33 16.22
N THR A 448 32.99 1.40 16.65
CA THR A 448 33.37 0.03 17.03
C THR A 448 33.44 -0.94 15.85
N ARG A 449 32.99 -0.54 14.66
CA ARG A 449 32.92 -1.40 13.48
C ARG A 449 34.14 -1.19 12.59
N ASN A 450 34.78 -2.30 12.22
CA ASN A 450 35.75 -2.35 11.15
C ASN A 450 35.03 -2.66 9.83
N TRP A 451 35.67 -2.37 8.70
CA TRP A 451 35.12 -2.69 7.38
C TRP A 451 33.80 -1.98 7.05
N VAL A 452 33.72 -0.68 7.31
CA VAL A 452 32.59 0.16 6.86
C VAL A 452 32.92 0.79 5.52
N PHE A 453 32.07 0.53 4.51
CA PHE A 453 32.21 1.14 3.20
C PHE A 453 31.79 2.60 3.26
N ALA A 454 32.76 3.51 3.11
CA ALA A 454 32.57 4.93 3.37
C ALA A 454 33.23 5.80 2.32
N SER A 455 32.53 6.88 1.97
CA SER A 455 33.00 7.91 1.05
C SER A 455 34.15 8.75 1.65
N ASN A 456 34.84 9.54 0.84
CA ASN A 456 35.85 10.46 1.38
C ASN A 456 35.20 11.63 2.13
N ASP A 457 34.00 12.02 1.72
CA ASP A 457 33.16 13.06 2.33
C ASP A 457 32.41 12.59 3.59
N GLY A 458 32.69 11.37 4.08
CA GLY A 458 32.09 10.82 5.30
C GLY A 458 30.69 10.21 5.12
N GLN A 459 30.22 9.99 3.89
CA GLN A 459 28.97 9.23 3.68
C GLN A 459 29.24 7.74 3.88
N GLU A 460 28.54 7.12 4.83
CA GLU A 460 28.67 5.70 5.11
C GLU A 460 27.52 4.89 4.49
N LEU A 461 27.85 3.68 4.03
CA LEU A 461 26.84 2.71 3.67
C LEU A 461 26.16 2.17 4.93
N LYS A 462 24.83 2.24 4.95
CA LYS A 462 24.03 1.64 6.02
C LYS A 462 24.11 0.13 5.93
N GLN A 463 24.38 -0.50 7.07
CA GLN A 463 24.35 -1.96 7.22
C GLN A 463 22.94 -2.42 7.57
N HIS A 464 22.57 -3.60 7.09
CA HIS A 464 21.26 -4.19 7.33
C HIS A 464 21.13 -4.56 8.81
N ASP A 465 22.17 -5.17 9.38
CA ASP A 465 22.26 -5.69 10.75
C ASP A 465 22.15 -4.61 11.84
N ALA A 466 22.41 -3.36 11.47
CA ALA A 466 22.29 -2.19 12.34
C ALA A 466 20.83 -1.80 12.59
N THR A 467 19.89 -2.36 11.82
CA THR A 467 18.47 -2.05 11.96
C THR A 467 17.86 -2.84 13.14
N PRO A 468 17.43 -2.18 14.22
CA PRO A 468 16.85 -2.88 15.35
C PRO A 468 15.49 -3.49 15.01
N ILE A 469 15.28 -4.72 15.46
CA ILE A 469 13.99 -5.41 15.34
C ILE A 469 12.94 -4.69 16.20
N THR A 470 11.80 -4.36 15.60
CA THR A 470 10.69 -3.66 16.25
C THR A 470 9.38 -4.38 15.95
N ARG A 471 8.76 -4.99 16.97
CA ARG A 471 7.55 -5.81 16.78
C ARG A 471 6.36 -4.95 16.34
N HIS A 472 5.67 -5.41 15.30
CA HIS A 472 4.48 -4.75 14.77
C HIS A 472 3.23 -5.08 15.60
N VAL A 473 2.38 -4.09 15.84
CA VAL A 473 1.11 -4.25 16.54
C VAL A 473 -0.05 -4.28 15.54
N LYS A 474 -0.72 -5.45 15.45
CA LYS A 474 -1.88 -5.70 14.59
C LYS A 474 -3.04 -4.73 14.87
N VAL A 475 -3.78 -4.35 13.82
CA VAL A 475 -5.10 -3.67 13.96
C VAL A 475 -5.99 -4.43 14.95
N ARG A 476 -6.68 -3.72 15.84
CA ARG A 476 -7.66 -4.36 16.74
C ARG A 476 -8.98 -4.61 16.01
N GLY A 477 -9.33 -5.87 15.78
CA GLY A 477 -10.64 -6.30 15.29
C GLY A 477 -11.10 -5.57 14.02
N ASP A 478 -12.27 -4.95 14.12
CA ASP A 478 -12.98 -4.22 13.08
C ASP A 478 -12.68 -2.71 13.06
N LYS A 479 -11.66 -2.25 13.82
CA LYS A 479 -11.24 -0.85 13.82
C LYS A 479 -10.98 -0.36 12.40
N SER A 480 -11.53 0.81 12.09
CA SER A 480 -11.38 1.51 10.81
C SER A 480 -11.05 2.99 11.05
N PRO A 481 -10.23 3.66 10.21
CA PRO A 481 -9.99 5.11 10.33
C PRO A 481 -11.26 5.97 10.34
N TYR A 482 -12.36 5.43 9.81
CA TYR A 482 -13.67 6.10 9.77
C TYR A 482 -14.44 6.05 11.11
N ASP A 483 -13.97 5.29 12.12
CA ASP A 483 -14.52 5.35 13.48
C ASP A 483 -14.24 6.72 14.15
N GLY A 484 -13.20 7.40 13.68
CA GLY A 484 -12.71 8.68 14.20
C GLY A 484 -12.05 8.57 15.58
N ASP A 485 -11.53 7.40 15.92
CA ASP A 485 -10.64 7.18 17.07
C ASP A 485 -9.23 7.65 16.72
N TRP A 486 -9.07 8.97 16.61
CA TRP A 486 -7.80 9.58 16.21
C TRP A 486 -6.67 9.29 17.18
N VAL A 487 -6.97 9.01 18.45
CA VAL A 487 -5.97 8.63 19.46
C VAL A 487 -5.36 7.29 19.08
N TYR A 488 -6.18 6.27 18.81
CA TYR A 488 -5.71 4.97 18.34
C TYR A 488 -4.90 5.07 17.05
N TRP A 489 -5.44 5.75 16.04
CA TRP A 489 -4.82 5.83 14.70
C TRP A 489 -3.54 6.68 14.67
N SER A 490 -3.47 7.74 15.49
CA SER A 490 -2.27 8.57 15.62
C SER A 490 -1.14 7.81 16.32
N LYS A 491 -1.43 7.21 17.48
CA LYS A 491 -0.47 6.40 18.24
C LYS A 491 0.11 5.28 17.37
N ARG A 492 -0.76 4.56 16.67
CA ARG A 492 -0.37 3.44 15.82
C ARG A 492 0.51 3.85 14.63
N ARG A 493 0.34 5.04 14.05
CA ARG A 493 1.24 5.50 12.99
C ARG A 493 2.64 5.79 13.51
N GLY A 494 2.75 6.39 14.71
CA GLY A 494 4.04 6.60 15.37
C GLY A 494 4.75 5.29 15.74
N GLU A 495 3.98 4.25 16.08
CA GLU A 495 4.49 2.91 16.40
C GLU A 495 4.71 2.00 15.17
N TYR A 496 4.26 2.43 13.98
CA TYR A 496 4.38 1.61 12.78
C TYR A 496 5.86 1.45 12.39
N PRO A 497 6.36 0.21 12.23
CA PRO A 497 7.78 -0.02 11.96
C PRO A 497 8.27 0.66 10.67
N GLY A 498 7.46 0.75 9.62
CA GLY A 498 7.85 1.46 8.39
C GLY A 498 8.01 2.98 8.56
N THR A 499 7.60 3.56 9.68
CA THR A 499 7.80 4.98 9.98
C THR A 499 9.26 5.21 10.38
N MET A 500 9.92 6.17 9.74
CA MET A 500 11.29 6.56 10.10
C MET A 500 11.34 7.00 11.57
N PRO A 501 12.35 6.63 12.38
CA PRO A 501 12.41 6.97 13.81
C PRO A 501 12.24 8.48 14.08
N LEU A 502 12.90 9.31 13.27
CA LEU A 502 12.78 10.76 13.33
C LEU A 502 11.33 11.23 13.08
N LEU A 503 10.67 10.65 12.08
CA LEU A 503 9.27 10.95 11.80
C LEU A 503 8.35 10.45 12.92
N ALA A 504 8.61 9.28 13.50
CA ALA A 504 7.85 8.75 14.62
C ALA A 504 7.91 9.68 15.84
N ASP A 505 9.10 10.21 16.15
CA ASP A 505 9.31 11.18 17.22
C ASP A 505 8.58 12.51 16.94
N LEU A 506 8.64 13.01 15.70
CA LEU A 506 7.89 14.21 15.29
C LEU A 506 6.38 14.00 15.34
N LEU A 507 5.89 12.82 14.96
CA LEU A 507 4.48 12.48 15.08
C LEU A 507 4.04 12.44 16.54
N LYS A 508 4.87 11.93 17.46
CA LYS A 508 4.57 11.96 18.90
C LYS A 508 4.56 13.39 19.44
N SER A 509 5.60 14.19 19.16
CA SER A 509 5.72 15.56 19.66
C SER A 509 4.64 16.49 19.11
N GLN A 510 4.21 16.28 17.86
CA GLN A 510 3.13 17.05 17.23
C GLN A 510 1.74 16.45 17.44
N THR A 511 1.59 15.45 18.31
CA THR A 511 0.30 14.75 18.57
C THR A 511 -0.36 14.15 17.33
N GLY A 512 0.45 13.81 16.32
CA GLY A 512 0.04 13.29 15.02
C GLY A 512 -0.61 14.31 14.11
N LYS A 513 -0.41 15.61 14.37
CA LYS A 513 -0.89 16.70 13.54
C LYS A 513 0.23 17.28 12.68
N CYS A 514 -0.10 17.69 11.46
CA CYS A 514 0.77 18.47 10.59
C CYS A 514 1.06 19.84 11.23
N SER A 515 2.33 20.26 11.29
CA SER A 515 2.70 21.56 11.89
C SER A 515 2.16 22.76 11.11
N HIS A 516 1.93 22.60 9.81
CA HIS A 516 1.45 23.66 8.92
C HIS A 516 -0.09 23.77 8.93
N CYS A 517 -0.79 22.71 8.50
CA CYS A 517 -2.27 22.77 8.40
C CYS A 517 -3.00 22.34 9.68
N ASN A 518 -2.29 21.86 10.71
CA ASN A 518 -2.85 21.43 12.00
C ASN A 518 -3.97 20.38 11.85
N MET A 519 -3.90 19.56 10.79
CA MET A 519 -4.72 18.38 10.54
C MET A 519 -4.02 17.14 11.04
N TYR A 520 -4.79 16.16 11.52
CA TYR A 520 -4.26 14.83 11.80
C TYR A 520 -3.77 14.19 10.50
N PHE A 521 -2.61 13.55 10.57
CA PHE A 521 -2.19 12.65 9.52
C PHE A 521 -3.20 11.47 9.45
N THR A 522 -3.59 11.08 8.24
CA THR A 522 -4.42 9.90 7.97
C THR A 522 -3.55 8.75 7.46
N SER A 523 -4.09 7.52 7.39
CA SER A 523 -3.31 6.36 6.94
C SER A 523 -2.83 6.49 5.49
N GLU A 524 -3.46 7.37 4.73
CA GLU A 524 -3.12 7.66 3.35
C GLU A 524 -2.30 8.96 3.20
N SER A 525 -2.05 9.69 4.29
CA SER A 525 -1.28 10.93 4.25
C SER A 525 0.17 10.66 3.87
N LEU A 526 0.63 11.32 2.81
CA LEU A 526 2.06 11.44 2.51
C LEU A 526 2.65 12.51 3.43
N ILE A 527 3.68 12.13 4.18
CA ILE A 527 4.31 12.98 5.20
C ILE A 527 5.75 13.26 4.78
N GLU A 528 6.14 14.52 4.82
CA GLU A 528 7.52 14.95 4.60
C GLU A 528 8.04 15.62 5.88
N ILE A 529 9.34 15.50 6.11
CA ILE A 529 10.03 16.19 7.20
C ILE A 529 10.54 17.50 6.63
N HIS A 530 10.11 18.60 7.24
CA HIS A 530 10.47 19.96 6.87
C HIS A 530 11.51 20.53 7.85
N HIS A 531 12.54 21.17 7.32
CA HIS A 531 13.53 21.95 8.06
C HIS A 531 13.06 23.40 8.14
N VAL A 532 12.77 23.88 9.36
CA VAL A 532 12.20 25.22 9.60
C VAL A 532 13.14 26.33 9.17
N ASP A 533 14.45 26.12 9.29
CA ASP A 533 15.50 27.06 8.87
C ASP A 533 15.93 26.92 7.40
N GLY A 534 15.28 26.03 6.62
CA GLY A 534 15.66 25.72 5.24
C GLY A 534 16.99 24.98 5.07
N ASN A 535 17.74 24.76 6.16
CA ASN A 535 19.04 24.09 6.11
C ASN A 535 18.86 22.58 6.26
N HIS A 536 18.91 21.87 5.13
CA HIS A 536 18.82 20.40 5.09
C HIS A 536 19.91 19.66 5.86
N LYS A 537 20.98 20.35 6.29
CA LYS A 537 22.04 19.78 7.15
C LYS A 537 21.73 19.92 8.64
N ASN A 538 20.81 20.81 9.03
CA ASN A 538 20.44 21.02 10.43
C ASN A 538 19.33 20.06 10.89
N ASN A 539 19.73 18.84 11.27
CA ASN A 539 18.80 17.81 11.75
C ASN A 539 18.47 17.91 13.26
N LYS A 540 18.63 19.09 13.88
CA LYS A 540 18.22 19.30 15.28
C LYS A 540 16.70 19.12 15.39
N ARG A 541 16.25 18.39 16.42
CA ARG A 541 14.81 18.10 16.63
C ARG A 541 13.93 19.35 16.71
N THR A 542 14.46 20.46 17.22
CA THR A 542 13.77 21.76 17.28
C THR A 542 13.54 22.38 15.90
N ASN A 543 14.40 22.06 14.94
CA ASN A 543 14.36 22.56 13.57
C ASN A 543 13.52 21.70 12.63
N LEU A 544 13.06 20.53 13.07
CA LEU A 544 12.35 19.58 12.21
C LEU A 544 10.87 19.58 12.53
N LYS A 545 10.05 19.54 11.48
CA LYS A 545 8.60 19.42 11.60
C LYS A 545 8.06 18.38 10.62
N ALA A 546 7.12 17.56 11.08
CA ALA A 546 6.37 16.69 10.19
C ALA A 546 5.22 17.50 9.54
N VAL A 547 5.19 17.53 8.22
CA VAL A 547 4.16 18.21 7.43
C VAL A 547 3.57 17.26 6.40
N HIS A 548 2.33 17.50 5.97
CA HIS A 548 1.82 16.83 4.78
C HIS A 548 2.70 17.21 3.59
N ARG A 549 2.91 16.28 2.66
CA ARG A 549 3.66 16.55 1.41
C ARG A 549 3.18 17.81 0.69
N HIS A 550 1.86 17.98 0.57
CA HIS A 550 1.31 19.18 -0.02
C HIS A 550 1.55 20.45 0.80
N CYS A 551 1.66 20.35 2.13
CA CYS A 551 2.01 21.49 2.97
C CYS A 551 3.48 21.82 2.79
N HIS A 552 4.33 20.81 2.63
CA HIS A 552 5.73 21.00 2.28
C HIS A 552 5.88 21.74 0.96
N ASP A 553 5.15 21.31 -0.08
CA ASP A 553 5.13 21.99 -1.38
C ASP A 553 4.69 23.47 -1.26
N ILE A 554 3.71 23.78 -0.39
CA ILE A 554 3.25 25.15 -0.14
C ILE A 554 4.34 25.98 0.55
N ILE A 555 4.94 25.43 1.62
CA ILE A 555 5.99 26.12 2.38
C ILE A 555 7.16 26.48 1.45
N HIS A 556 7.60 25.55 0.60
CA HIS A 556 8.67 25.82 -0.37
C HIS A 556 8.26 26.83 -1.44
N ALA A 557 6.99 26.82 -1.86
CA ALA A 557 6.48 27.80 -2.83
C ALA A 557 6.29 29.21 -2.24
N GLU A 558 6.13 29.35 -0.93
CA GLU A 558 6.11 30.65 -0.22
C GLU A 558 7.52 31.20 0.01
N TRP A 559 8.52 30.33 0.11
CA TRP A 559 9.91 30.68 0.43
C TRP A 559 10.79 30.97 -0.81
N GLU A 560 10.43 30.44 -1.98
CA GLU A 560 10.96 30.87 -3.27
C GLU A 560 9.99 31.85 -3.96
N PRO A 561 9.96 33.16 -3.61
CA PRO A 561 9.45 34.13 -4.56
C PRO A 561 10.26 33.95 -5.84
N GLN A 562 9.56 33.81 -6.97
CA GLN A 562 10.21 33.75 -8.28
C GLN A 562 11.04 35.01 -8.47
N VAL A 563 12.34 34.92 -8.17
CA VAL A 563 13.33 35.83 -8.73
C VAL A 563 13.46 35.40 -10.19
N TRP A 564 12.52 35.83 -11.02
CA TRP A 564 12.80 36.06 -12.42
C TRP A 564 13.74 37.27 -12.47
N GLU A 565 15.01 37.06 -12.11
CA GLU A 565 16.03 37.91 -12.69
C GLU A 565 15.98 37.62 -14.18
N MET A 566 15.37 38.56 -14.91
CA MET A 566 15.66 38.78 -16.31
C MET A 566 17.17 38.76 -16.44
N ARG A 567 17.72 37.66 -16.95
CA ARG A 567 18.92 37.76 -17.78
C ARG A 567 18.47 38.49 -19.03
N SER A 568 18.42 39.81 -18.94
CA SER A 568 18.42 40.70 -20.09
C SER A 568 19.73 40.46 -20.85
N ASP A 569 19.60 40.45 -22.16
CA ASP A 569 20.60 40.16 -23.18
C ASP A 569 21.97 40.80 -22.95
N ASP A 570 23.02 40.09 -23.39
CA ASP A 570 23.90 40.57 -24.46
C ASP A 570 25.06 39.60 -24.70
N SER A 571 25.00 38.87 -25.81
CA SER A 571 26.12 38.64 -26.73
C SER A 571 25.73 37.64 -27.82
N TYR A 572 24.91 38.12 -28.76
CA TYR A 572 25.11 37.77 -30.15
C TYR A 572 26.47 38.37 -30.56
N GLN A 573 27.49 37.54 -30.73
CA GLN A 573 28.58 37.85 -31.66
C GLN A 573 28.66 36.72 -32.68
N SER A 574 28.24 37.09 -33.88
CA SER A 574 28.48 36.43 -35.14
C SER A 574 29.99 36.30 -35.43
N ILE A 575 30.42 35.05 -35.69
CA ILE A 575 31.21 34.58 -36.86
C ILE A 575 32.61 35.22 -37.04
N PRO A 576 33.70 34.43 -37.26
CA PRO A 576 33.86 33.51 -38.41
C PRO A 576 33.53 32.03 -38.17
#